data_AF-A0A941I473-F1
#
_entry.id   AF-A0A941I473-F1
#
_cell.length_a   1.000
_cell.length_b   1.000
_cell.length_c   1.000
_cell.angle_alpha   90.00
_cell.angle_beta   90.00
_cell.angle_gamma   90.00
#
_symmetry.space_group_name_H-M   'P 1'
#
loop_
_entity.id
_entity.type
_entity.pdbx_description
1 polymer ?
#
loop_
_entity_poly.entity_id
_entity_poly.type
_entity_poly.pdbx_seq_one_letter_code
_entity_poly.pdbx_strand_id
1 'polypeptide(L)' 'MLTVIALGGLSLAQAAPAPWYWWSSKTSDARICAQTSPGDGWEQGKKAYLDARCSIEKN' A
#
# COMPACT_ATOMS: atom_id res chain seq x y z
N MET A 1 38.57 -14.97 28.58
CA MET A 1 37.11 -14.80 28.63
C MET A 1 36.63 -14.61 27.19
N LEU A 2 35.97 -15.61 26.60
CA LEU A 2 35.44 -15.50 25.23
C LEU A 2 34.06 -14.83 25.29
N THR A 3 33.94 -13.67 24.64
CA THR A 3 32.68 -12.96 24.43
C THR A 3 31.91 -13.61 23.27
N VAL A 4 30.79 -14.27 23.56
CA VAL A 4 29.84 -14.73 22.55
C VAL A 4 28.94 -13.56 22.20
N ILE A 5 29.10 -12.98 21.01
CA ILE A 5 28.17 -11.99 20.47
C ILE A 5 26.99 -12.75 19.88
N ALA A 6 25.88 -12.81 20.62
CA ALA A 6 24.61 -13.32 20.11
C ALA A 6 24.02 -12.29 19.14
N LEU A 7 24.20 -12.53 17.84
CA LEU A 7 23.52 -11.81 16.77
C LEU A 7 22.02 -12.16 16.83
N GLY A 8 21.24 -11.30 17.49
CA GLY A 8 19.78 -11.37 17.50
C GLY A 8 19.23 -11.29 16.07
N GLY A 9 18.39 -12.27 15.71
CA GLY A 9 17.95 -12.53 14.34
C GLY A 9 17.26 -11.35 13.64
N LEU A 10 17.62 -11.13 12.38
CA LEU A 10 16.89 -10.24 11.49
C LEU A 10 15.56 -10.89 11.10
N SER A 11 14.44 -10.34 11.59
CA SER A 11 13.11 -10.68 11.11
C SER A 11 12.96 -10.18 9.67
N LEU A 12 12.94 -11.10 8.70
CA LEU A 12 12.60 -10.80 7.31
C LEU A 12 11.10 -10.49 7.25
N ALA A 13 10.76 -9.19 7.27
CA ALA A 13 9.40 -8.74 7.05
C ALA A 13 9.00 -9.03 5.60
N GLN A 14 8.12 -10.01 5.41
CA GLN A 14 7.63 -10.37 4.09
C GLN A 14 6.57 -9.35 3.66
N ALA A 15 7.00 -8.32 2.93
CA ALA A 15 6.10 -7.31 2.39
C ALA A 15 5.26 -7.93 1.27
N ALA A 16 3.98 -8.18 1.56
CA ALA A 16 3.01 -8.48 0.50
C ALA A 16 2.89 -7.26 -0.44
N PRO A 17 2.64 -7.46 -1.74
CA PRO A 17 2.39 -6.35 -2.66
C PRO A 17 1.22 -5.51 -2.14
N ALA A 18 1.42 -4.20 -2.04
CA ALA A 18 0.41 -3.33 -1.49
C ALA A 18 -0.78 -3.22 -2.45
N PRO A 19 -2.03 -3.29 -1.94
CA PRO A 19 -3.21 -3.19 -2.77
C PRO A 19 -3.36 -1.79 -3.37
N TRP A 20 -3.95 -1.73 -4.56
CA TRP A 20 -4.29 -0.49 -5.25
C TRP A 20 -5.72 -0.07 -4.94
N TYR A 21 -5.98 1.23 -4.86
CA TYR A 21 -7.31 1.77 -4.61
C TYR A 21 -7.62 2.90 -5.58
N TRP A 22 -8.92 3.06 -5.87
CA TRP A 22 -9.41 4.28 -6.48
C TRP A 22 -9.39 5.41 -5.45
N TRP A 23 -8.79 6.53 -5.83
CA TRP A 23 -8.81 7.78 -5.08
C TRP A 23 -9.61 8.80 -5.87
N SER A 24 -10.67 9.34 -5.27
CA SER A 24 -11.44 10.44 -5.83
C SER A 24 -11.03 11.76 -5.18
N SER A 25 -10.87 12.82 -5.97
CA SER A 25 -10.59 14.14 -5.43
C SER A 25 -11.87 14.72 -4.78
N LYS A 26 -11.72 15.34 -3.61
CA LYS A 26 -12.81 16.02 -2.89
C LYS A 26 -13.18 17.35 -3.54
N THR A 27 -12.24 17.97 -4.26
CA THR A 27 -12.37 19.34 -4.77
C THR A 27 -12.56 19.39 -6.29
N SER A 28 -12.42 18.26 -6.97
CA SER A 28 -12.45 18.20 -8.44
C SER A 28 -12.99 16.84 -8.89
N ASP A 29 -13.46 16.73 -10.12
CA ASP A 29 -13.97 15.45 -10.69
C ASP A 29 -12.84 14.45 -11.05
N ALA A 30 -11.64 14.63 -10.49
CA ALA A 30 -10.49 13.80 -10.78
C ALA A 30 -10.56 12.49 -10.00
N ARG A 31 -10.24 11.39 -10.68
CA ARG A 31 -10.10 10.07 -10.06
C ARG A 31 -8.83 9.39 -10.56
N ILE A 32 -8.04 8.84 -9.63
CA ILE A 32 -6.79 8.15 -9.94
C ILE A 32 -6.66 6.82 -9.19
N CYS A 33 -5.88 5.89 -9.74
CA CYS A 33 -5.56 4.62 -9.10
C CYS A 33 -4.17 4.70 -8.46
N ALA A 34 -4.07 4.47 -7.15
CA ALA A 34 -2.81 4.53 -6.40
C ALA A 34 -2.81 3.58 -5.19
N GLN A 35 -1.64 3.09 -4.79
CA GLN A 35 -1.47 2.25 -3.60
C GLN A 35 -1.64 3.04 -2.30
N THR A 36 -1.26 4.32 -2.30
CA THR A 36 -1.29 5.21 -1.13
C THR A 36 -2.06 6.49 -1.44
N SER A 37 -2.51 7.18 -0.38
CA SER A 37 -3.18 8.47 -0.55
C SER A 37 -2.28 9.48 -1.26
N PRO A 38 -2.77 10.20 -2.29
CA PRO A 38 -2.01 11.29 -2.90
C PRO A 38 -1.98 12.55 -2.03
N GLY A 39 -2.83 12.65 -1.01
CA GLY A 39 -2.90 13.78 -0.07
C GLY A 39 -4.28 13.92 0.59
N ASP A 40 -4.43 14.91 1.48
CA ASP A 40 -5.64 15.08 2.31
C ASP A 40 -6.92 15.36 1.51
N GLY A 41 -6.76 15.88 0.30
CA GLY A 41 -7.83 16.18 -0.65
C GLY A 41 -8.42 14.96 -1.37
N TRP A 42 -8.01 13.74 -1.01
CA TRP A 42 -8.45 12.52 -1.69
C TRP A 42 -9.26 11.61 -0.76
N GLU A 43 -10.25 10.91 -1.35
CA GLU A 43 -11.07 9.91 -0.68
C GLU A 43 -10.78 8.53 -1.25
N GLN A 44 -10.49 7.57 -0.38
CA GLN A 44 -10.20 6.20 -0.75
C GLN A 44 -11.48 5.42 -1.06
N GLY A 45 -11.47 4.68 -2.17
CA GLY A 45 -12.51 3.73 -2.54
C GLY A 45 -12.48 2.46 -1.68
N LYS A 46 -13.63 1.79 -1.57
CA LYS A 46 -13.80 0.60 -0.70
C LYS A 46 -13.12 -0.67 -1.23
N LYS A 47 -12.92 -0.76 -2.55
CA LYS A 47 -12.41 -1.96 -3.22
C LYS A 47 -10.89 -1.87 -3.36
N ALA A 48 -10.22 -2.97 -3.04
CA ALA A 48 -8.80 -3.17 -3.29
C ALA A 48 -8.59 -3.83 -4.66
N TYR A 49 -7.52 -3.46 -5.35
CA TYR A 49 -7.16 -3.96 -6.67
C TYR A 49 -5.72 -4.48 -6.67
N LEU A 50 -5.42 -5.36 -7.61
CA LEU A 50 -4.10 -5.99 -7.75
C LEU A 50 -3.16 -5.23 -8.69
N ASP A 51 -3.67 -4.28 -9.47
CA ASP A 51 -2.92 -3.60 -10.53
C ASP A 51 -3.06 -2.06 -10.50
N ALA A 52 -2.09 -1.39 -11.12
CA ALA A 52 -1.99 0.08 -11.19
C ALA A 52 -3.04 0.77 -12.08
N ARG A 53 -3.91 0.01 -12.74
CA ARG A 53 -5.08 0.51 -13.47
C ARG A 53 -6.38 0.22 -12.73
N CYS A 54 -6.31 -0.40 -11.54
CA CYS A 54 -7.46 -0.78 -10.73
C CYS A 54 -8.50 -1.56 -11.56
N SER A 55 -8.02 -2.55 -12.33
CA SER A 55 -8.83 -3.35 -13.26
C SER A 55 -9.16 -4.74 -12.71
N ILE A 56 -8.30 -5.29 -11.84
CA ILE A 56 -8.43 -6.61 -11.23
C ILE A 56 -8.73 -6.44 -9.75
N GLU A 57 -9.96 -6.74 -9.34
CA GLU A 57 -10.39 -6.66 -7.94
C GLU A 57 -9.75 -7.78 -7.11
N LYS A 58 -9.28 -7.43 -5.90
CA LYS A 58 -8.76 -8.39 -4.92
C LYS A 58 -9.95 -9.01 -4.18
N ASN A 59 -10.50 -10.10 -4.73
CA ASN A 59 -11.56 -10.91 -4.14
C ASN A 59 -11.05 -11.82 -3.02
#